data_AF-A0A386TDC1-F1
#
_entry.id   AF-A0A386TDC1-F1
#
_cell.length_a   1.000
_cell.length_b   1.000
_cell.length_c   1.000
_cell.angle_alpha   90.00
_cell.angle_beta   90.00
_cell.angle_gamma   90.00
#
_symmetry.space_group_name_H-M   'P 1'
#
loop_
_entity.id
_entity.type
_entity.pdbx_description
1 polymer ?
#
loop_
_entity_poly.entity_id
_entity_poly.type
_entity_poly.pdbx_seq_one_letter_code
_entity_poly.pdbx_strand_id
1 'polypeptide(L)' 'MGIDTERDIEANLQIGPTDKGMVRLFVEGDGVEIPMDFTPEEAREIAEEIMAAVNRAGKKGR' A
#
# COMPACT_ATOMS: atom_id res chain seq x y z
N MET A 1 2.92 17.20 -6.95
CA MET A 1 3.57 15.87 -6.97
C MET A 1 2.45 14.85 -6.95
N GLY A 2 2.41 13.95 -7.94
CA GLY A 2 1.32 12.99 -8.11
C GLY A 2 1.84 11.56 -8.18
N ILE A 3 0.93 10.60 -8.13
CA ILE A 3 1.23 9.16 -8.18
C ILE A 3 2.02 8.73 -9.42
N ASP A 4 1.93 9.48 -10.53
CA ASP A 4 2.60 9.17 -11.81
C ASP A 4 3.99 9.81 -11.96
N THR A 5 4.52 10.48 -10.92
CA THR A 5 5.85 11.11 -10.99
C THR A 5 6.92 10.08 -10.61
N GLU A 6 7.73 9.65 -11.57
CA GLU A 6 8.83 8.71 -11.32
C GLU A 6 9.84 9.26 -10.31
N ARG A 7 10.28 8.39 -9.40
CA ARG A 7 11.31 8.64 -8.39
C ARG A 7 12.20 7.41 -8.34
N ASP A 8 13.50 7.63 -8.26
CA ASP A 8 14.50 6.58 -8.06
C ASP A 8 14.73 6.38 -6.56
N ILE A 9 13.71 5.86 -5.87
CA ILE A 9 13.74 5.57 -4.44
C ILE A 9 13.36 4.11 -4.24
N GLU A 10 14.25 3.34 -3.63
CA GLU A 10 13.97 1.97 -3.20
C GLU A 10 13.24 2.01 -1.85
N ALA A 11 12.10 1.34 -1.76
CA ALA A 11 11.32 1.23 -0.54
C ALA A 11 10.87 -0.22 -0.33
N ASN A 12 10.94 -0.68 0.91
CA ASN A 12 10.39 -1.96 1.35
C ASN A 12 8.97 -1.76 1.86
N LEU A 13 8.05 -2.62 1.43
CA LEU A 13 6.67 -2.66 1.92
C LEU A 13 6.42 -3.98 2.65
N GLN A 14 5.99 -3.89 3.91
CA GLN A 14 5.57 -5.03 4.70
C GLN A 14 4.11 -4.86 5.14
N ILE A 15 3.34 -5.95 5.13
CA ILE A 15 1.93 -5.96 5.52
C ILE A 15 1.70 -7.10 6.51
N GLY A 16 1.07 -6.82 7.66
CA GLY A 16 0.81 -7.86 8.67
C GLY A 16 -0.11 -7.42 9.80
N PRO A 17 -0.58 -8.35 10.65
CA PRO A 17 -1.37 -8.02 11.82
C PRO A 17 -0.52 -7.37 12.91
N THR A 18 -1.17 -6.56 13.75
CA THR A 18 -0.61 -6.00 14.98
C THR A 18 -1.18 -6.70 16.20
N ASP A 19 -0.52 -6.55 17.34
CA ASP A 19 -0.99 -7.07 18.63
C ASP A 19 -2.32 -6.44 19.10
N LYS A 20 -2.74 -5.34 18.46
CA LYS A 20 -4.00 -4.64 18.75
C LYS A 20 -5.15 -5.08 17.85
N GLY A 21 -4.96 -6.10 17.01
CA GLY A 21 -5.97 -6.59 16.07
C GLY A 21 -6.16 -5.70 14.83
N MET A 22 -5.23 -4.78 14.59
CA MET A 22 -5.18 -3.92 13.40
C MET A 22 -4.29 -4.55 12.33
N VAL A 23 -4.44 -4.15 11.07
CA VAL A 23 -3.54 -4.48 9.96
C VAL A 23 -2.57 -3.32 9.76
N ARG A 24 -1.26 -3.59 9.77
CA ARG A 24 -0.20 -2.61 9.53
C ARG A 24 0.29 -2.70 8.10
N LEU A 25 0.35 -1.56 7.42
CA LEU A 25 1.18 -1.33 6.24
C LEU A 25 2.42 -0.57 6.71
N PHE A 26 3.59 -1.16 6.55
CA PHE A 26 4.85 -0.56 6.95
C PHE A 26 5.70 -0.27 5.72
N VAL A 27 6.02 1.00 5.51
CA VAL A 27 6.89 1.46 4.42
C VAL A 27 8.21 1.92 5.02
N GLU A 28 9.31 1.38 4.52
CA GLU A 28 10.66 1.80 4.88
C GLU A 28 11.42 2.20 3.63
N GLY A 29 11.97 3.41 3.59
CA GLY A 29 12.75 3.91 2.47
C GLY A 29 13.42 5.24 2.78
N ASP A 30 14.58 5.50 2.18
CA ASP A 30 15.36 6.74 2.34
C ASP A 30 15.57 7.16 3.81
N GLY A 31 15.81 6.18 4.69
CA GLY A 31 16.01 6.39 6.13
C GLY A 31 14.75 6.79 6.90
N VAL A 32 13.57 6.72 6.27
CA VAL A 32 12.27 7.00 6.89
C VAL A 32 11.46 5.72 7.02
N GLU A 33 10.84 5.55 8.18
CA GLU A 33 9.93 4.46 8.49
C GLU A 33 8.52 5.02 8.74
N ILE A 34 7.53 4.53 8.00
CA ILE A 34 6.14 4.97 8.08
C ILE A 34 5.25 3.77 8.40
N PRO A 35 4.88 3.56 9.68
CA PRO A 35 3.85 2.60 10.07
C PRO A 35 2.46 3.21 9.91
N MET A 36 1.57 2.51 9.20
CA MET A 36 0.17 2.87 9.06
C MET A 36 -0.70 1.70 9.52
N ASP A 37 -1.50 1.92 10.57
CA ASP A 37 -2.38 0.91 11.16
C ASP A 37 -3.83 1.17 10.75
N PHE A 38 -4.48 0.14 10.23
CA PHE A 38 -5.87 0.17 9.76
C PHE A 38 -6.69 -0.88 10.50
N THR A 39 -7.96 -0.58 10.74
CA THR A 39 -8.90 -1.61 11.20
C THR A 39 -9.01 -2.71 10.14
N PRO A 40 -9.46 -3.92 10.49
CA PRO A 40 -9.71 -4.97 9.51
C PRO A 40 -10.68 -4.57 8.40
N GLU A 41 -11.62 -3.65 8.66
CA GLU A 41 -12.56 -3.14 7.64
C GLU A 41 -11.86 -2.19 6.66
N GLU A 42 -11.17 -1.17 7.17
CA GLU A 42 -10.41 -0.23 6.33
C GLU A 42 -9.35 -0.98 5.49
N ALA A 43 -8.72 -2.01 6.05
CA ALA A 43 -7.76 -2.83 5.31
C ALA A 43 -8.41 -3.62 4.15
N ARG A 44 -9.67 -4.04 4.28
CA ARG A 44 -10.42 -4.66 3.17
C ARG A 44 -10.73 -3.65 2.08
N GLU A 45 -11.17 -2.46 2.45
CA GLU A 45 -11.44 -1.38 1.48
C GLU A 45 -10.16 -1.05 0.68
N ILE A 46 -9.01 -0.92 1.34
CA ILE A 46 -7.71 -0.71 0.67
C ILE A 46 -7.40 -1.87 -0.30
N ALA A 47 -7.60 -3.12 0.11
CA ALA A 47 -7.35 -4.27 -0.75
C ALA A 47 -8.28 -4.26 -1.99
N GLU A 48 -9.55 -3.89 -1.82
CA GLU A 48 -10.51 -3.74 -2.92
C GLU A 48 -10.09 -2.63 -3.89
N GLU A 49 -9.61 -1.49 -3.38
CA GLU A 49 -9.09 -0.40 -4.22
C GLU A 49 -7.86 -0.82 -5.03
N ILE A 50 -6.93 -1.57 -4.42
CA ILE A 50 -5.77 -2.13 -5.11
C ILE A 50 -6.22 -3.06 -6.23
N MET A 51 -7.15 -3.98 -5.95
CA MET A 51 -7.68 -4.89 -6.97
C MET A 51 -8.41 -4.14 -8.10
N ALA A 52 -9.15 -3.07 -7.77
CA ALA A 52 -9.77 -2.22 -8.77
C ALA A 52 -8.72 -1.50 -9.65
N ALA A 53 -7.60 -1.05 -9.06
CA ALA A 53 -6.49 -0.46 -9.80
C ALA A 53 -5.81 -1.48 -10.72
N VAL A 54 -5.55 -2.71 -10.24
CA VAL A 54 -5.01 -3.82 -11.05
C VAL A 54 -5.90 -4.08 -12.27
N ASN A 55 -7.22 -4.15 -12.07
CA ASN A 55 -8.17 -4.35 -13.16
C ASN A 55 -8.16 -3.21 -14.20
N ARG A 56 -7.99 -1.95 -13.76
CA ARG A 56 -7.87 -0.80 -14.67
C ARG A 56 -6.55 -0.83 -15.45
N ALA A 57 -5.44 -1.15 -14.78
CA ALA A 57 -4.13 -1.25 -15.40
C ALA A 57 -4.07 -2.40 -16.43
N GLY A 58 -4.63 -3.57 -16.08
CA GLY A 58 -4.67 -4.75 -16.96
C GLY A 58 -5.47 -4.54 -18.24
N LYS A 59 -6.48 -3.66 -18.24
CA LYS A 59 -7.22 -3.27 -19.46
C LYS A 59 -6.41 -2.38 -20.40
N LYS A 60 -5.40 -1.65 -19.90
CA LYS A 60 -4.57 -0.74 -20.69
C LYS A 60 -3.40 -1.45 -21.38
N GLY A 61 -3.11 -2.70 -20.99
CA GLY A 61 -2.05 -3.55 -21.54
C GLY A 61 -2.50 -4.61 -22.55
N ARG A 62 -3.75 -4.56 -23.03
CA ARG A 62 -4.30 -5.42 -24.09
C ARG A 62 -4.74 -4.61 -25.30
#